data_AF-A0AAP0JKZ0-F1
#
_entry.id   AF-A0AAP0JKZ0-F1
#
_cell.length_a   1.000
_cell.length_b   1.000
_cell.length_c   1.000
_cell.angle_alpha   90.00
_cell.angle_beta   90.00
_cell.angle_gamma   90.00
#
_symmetry.space_group_name_H-M   'P 1'
#
loop_
_entity.id
_entity.type
_entity.pdbx_description
1 polymer ?
#
loop_
_entity_poly.entity_id
_entity_poly.type
_entity_poly.pdbx_seq_one_letter_code
_entity_poly.pdbx_strand_id
1 'polypeptide(L)' 'MRKLKKNRVQPVYVTDEAWRRYLEYWESEDFLARSRQTSMNRNTEVEGPGTGPSKHGGGSMSFVTTNERLVMYSD' A
#
# COMPACT_ATOMS: atom_id res chain seq x y z
N MET A 1 12.80 -10.80 2.41
CA MET A 1 12.26 -9.96 1.32
C MET A 1 11.63 -10.86 0.25
N ARG A 2 10.32 -10.76 0.00
CA ARG A 2 9.69 -11.46 -1.14
C ARG A 2 10.26 -10.86 -2.43
N LYS A 3 10.97 -11.65 -3.23
CA LYS A 3 11.37 -11.26 -4.58
C LYS A 3 10.08 -11.02 -5.37
N LEU A 4 9.85 -9.79 -5.82
CA LEU A 4 8.77 -9.47 -6.76
C LEU A 4 8.89 -10.45 -7.93
N LYS A 5 7.82 -11.19 -8.24
CA LYS A 5 7.80 -12.16 -9.33
C LYS A 5 8.25 -11.44 -10.61
N LYS A 6 9.37 -11.89 -11.18
CA LYS A 6 10.04 -11.26 -12.34
C LYS A 6 9.30 -11.39 -13.66
N ASN A 7 8.20 -12.15 -13.71
CA ASN A 7 7.58 -12.50 -14.98
C ASN A 7 6.32 -11.66 -15.15
N ARG A 8 6.48 -10.38 -15.51
CA ARG A 8 5.38 -9.57 -16.03
C ARG A 8 5.13 -10.05 -17.46
N VAL A 9 3.99 -10.69 -17.69
CA VAL A 9 3.56 -11.15 -19.01
C VAL A 9 2.71 -10.05 -19.64
N GLN A 10 3.00 -9.70 -20.90
CA GLN A 10 2.22 -8.72 -21.65
C GLN A 10 0.80 -9.26 -21.89
N PRO A 11 -0.26 -8.52 -21.52
CA PRO A 11 -1.62 -8.91 -21.86
C PRO A 11 -1.88 -8.75 -23.37
N VAL A 12 -2.68 -9.65 -23.94
CA VAL A 12 -2.98 -9.71 -25.39
C VAL A 12 -3.59 -8.41 -25.94
N TYR A 13 -4.29 -7.65 -25.11
CA TYR A 13 -4.97 -6.40 -25.50
C TYR A 13 -4.08 -5.15 -25.36
N VAL A 14 -2.83 -5.28 -24.90
CA VAL A 14 -1.91 -4.15 -24.73
C VAL A 14 -0.94 -4.12 -25.90
N THR A 15 -0.83 -2.96 -26.54
CA THR A 15 0.15 -2.76 -27.63
C THR A 15 1.58 -2.85 -27.12
N ASP A 16 2.50 -3.28 -27.98
CA ASP A 16 3.91 -3.42 -27.63
C ASP A 16 4.52 -2.10 -27.14
N GLU A 17 4.12 -0.98 -27.74
CA GLU A 17 4.57 0.35 -27.33
C GLU A 17 4.13 0.69 -25.91
N ALA A 18 2.84 0.48 -25.59
CA ALA A 18 2.31 0.74 -24.26
C ALA A 18 2.95 -0.19 -23.22
N TRP A 19 3.20 -1.45 -23.59
CA TRP A 19 3.88 -2.40 -22.72
C TRP A 19 5.33 -1.99 -22.46
N ARG A 20 6.06 -1.55 -23.47
CA ARG A 20 7.43 -1.04 -23.33
C ARG A 20 7.49 0.16 -22.39
N ARG A 21 6.63 1.16 -22.57
CA ARG A 21 6.55 2.34 -21.70
C ARG A 21 6.18 1.96 -20.26
N TYR A 22 5.30 0.98 -20.09
CA TYR A 22 4.97 0.44 -18.78
C TYR A 22 6.21 -0.17 -18.11
N LEU A 23 6.94 -1.06 -18.79
CA LEU A 23 8.16 -1.64 -18.24
C LEU A 23 9.20 -0.58 -17.86
N GLU A 24 9.44 0.39 -18.75
CA GLU A 24 10.35 1.52 -18.54
C GLU A 24 9.98 2.33 -17.29
N TYR A 25 8.69 2.66 -17.12
CA TYR A 25 8.22 3.35 -15.92
C TYR A 25 8.45 2.54 -14.64
N TRP A 26 8.21 1.23 -14.66
CA TRP A 26 8.41 0.37 -13.49
C TRP A 26 9.87 0.14 -13.12
N GLU A 27 10.78 0.37 -14.05
CA GLU A 27 12.24 0.34 -13.83
C GLU A 27 12.81 1.72 -13.49
N SER A 28 12.02 2.80 -13.62
CA SER A 28 12.47 4.15 -13.30
C SER A 28 12.87 4.31 -11.83
N GLU A 29 13.90 5.12 -11.59
CA GLU A 29 14.40 5.39 -10.24
C GLU A 29 13.33 6.04 -9.36
N ASP A 30 12.53 6.95 -9.92
CA ASP A 30 11.40 7.59 -9.23
C ASP A 30 10.39 6.57 -8.72
N PHE A 31 10.02 5.60 -9.56
CA PHE A 31 9.09 4.55 -9.16
C PHE A 31 9.69 3.68 -8.05
N LEU A 32 10.95 3.26 -8.20
CA LEU A 32 11.64 2.44 -7.21
C LEU A 32 11.80 3.16 -5.87
N ALA A 33 12.13 4.45 -5.89
CA ALA A 33 12.24 5.30 -4.71
C ALA A 33 10.89 5.41 -3.98
N ARG A 34 9.80 5.71 -4.70
CA ARG A 34 8.44 5.77 -4.13
C ARG A 34 7.99 4.42 -3.59
N SER A 35 8.28 3.33 -4.29
CA SER A 35 7.97 1.96 -3.85
C SER A 35 8.74 1.59 -2.57
N ARG A 36 10.01 1.98 -2.49
CA ARG A 36 10.84 1.78 -1.29
C ARG A 36 10.29 2.59 -0.12
N GLN A 37 9.99 3.87 -0.32
CA GLN A 37 9.37 4.74 0.69
C GLN A 37 8.03 4.19 1.16
N THR A 38 7.17 3.74 0.23
CA THR A 38 5.87 3.14 0.58
C THR A 38 6.04 1.87 1.40
N SER A 39 7.01 1.02 1.03
CA SER A 39 7.33 -0.20 1.80
C SER A 39 7.89 0.13 3.19
N MET A 40 8.69 1.19 3.30
CA MET A 40 9.18 1.69 4.58
C MET A 40 8.04 2.26 5.41
N ASN A 41 7.20 3.15 4.87
CA ASN A 41 6.03 3.72 5.56
C ASN A 41 5.09 2.63 6.08
N ARG A 42 4.88 1.56 5.30
CA ARG A 42 4.10 0.40 5.73
C ARG A 42 4.74 -0.35 6.92
N ASN A 43 6.05 -0.25 7.08
CA ASN A 43 6.82 -0.92 8.12
C ASN A 43 7.22 0.00 9.29
N THR A 44 7.19 1.33 9.15
CA THR A 44 7.85 2.24 10.11
C THR A 44 6.95 2.81 11.18
N GLU A 45 5.62 2.88 11.04
CA GLU A 45 4.83 3.53 12.09
C GLU A 45 3.49 2.84 12.34
N VAL A 46 3.40 2.23 13.53
CA VAL A 46 2.12 2.01 14.21
C VAL A 46 1.68 3.30 14.91
N GLU A 47 2.59 4.26 15.17
CA GLU A 47 2.39 5.39 16.08
C GLU A 47 3.25 6.65 15.78
N GLY A 48 3.29 7.18 14.56
CA GLY A 48 3.97 8.46 14.30
C GLY A 48 3.08 9.56 13.71
N PRO A 49 3.54 10.83 13.69
CA PRO A 49 2.72 12.01 13.39
C PRO A 49 2.15 12.05 11.96
N GLY A 50 2.69 11.23 11.05
CA GLY A 50 2.19 11.06 9.68
C GLY A 50 1.26 9.85 9.51
N THR A 51 0.99 9.11 10.59
CA THR A 51 0.16 7.90 10.58
C THR A 51 -1.31 8.29 10.75
N GLY A 52 -1.94 8.72 9.66
CA GLY A 52 -3.39 8.68 9.57
C GLY A 52 -3.88 7.22 9.59
N PRO A 53 -5.13 6.95 10.02
CA PRO A 53 -5.66 5.60 10.20
C PRO A 53 -5.91 4.89 8.86
N SER A 54 -4.87 4.61 8.09
CA SER A 54 -4.95 3.69 6.96
C SER A 54 -4.57 2.29 7.43
N LYS A 55 -5.41 1.74 8.31
CA LYS A 55 -5.43 0.31 8.57
C LYS A 55 -6.64 -0.24 7.82
N HIS A 56 -6.40 -0.86 6.67
CA HIS A 56 -7.36 -1.78 6.03
C HIS A 56 -7.71 -3.01 6.92
N GLY A 57 -7.33 -3.00 8.21
CA GLY A 57 -7.72 -3.95 9.25
C GLY A 57 -8.40 -3.25 10.43
N GLY A 58 -9.43 -2.44 10.19
CA GLY A 58 -10.31 -1.93 11.26
C GLY A 58 -9.79 -0.71 12.03
N GLY A 59 -8.96 0.14 11.44
CA GLY A 59 -8.55 1.40 12.10
C GLY A 59 -9.49 2.59 11.85
N SER A 60 -10.61 2.40 11.13
CA SER A 60 -11.48 3.52 10.78
C SER A 60 -12.03 4.18 12.05
N MET A 61 -12.19 5.51 12.02
CA MET A 61 -12.78 6.24 13.15
C MET A 61 -14.14 5.65 13.55
N SER A 62 -14.95 5.21 12.58
CA SER A 62 -16.20 4.50 12.84
C SER A 62 -16.02 3.22 13.65
N PHE A 63 -14.97 2.44 13.39
CA PHE A 63 -14.66 1.22 14.13
C PHE A 63 -14.20 1.55 15.55
N VAL A 64 -13.30 2.53 15.71
CA VAL A 64 -12.80 2.98 17.02
C VAL A 64 -13.94 3.51 17.88
N THR A 65 -14.76 4.42 17.36
CA THR A 65 -15.92 4.98 18.08
C THR A 65 -16.94 3.91 18.45
N THR A 66 -17.15 2.90 17.60
CA THR A 66 -18.06 1.79 17.93
C THR A 66 -17.48 0.91 19.03
N ASN A 67 -16.19 0.60 18.98
CA ASN A 67 -15.52 -0.21 19.99
C ASN A 67 -15.49 0.50 21.36
N GLU A 68 -15.18 1.80 21.39
CA GLU A 68 -15.25 2.62 22.61
C GLU A 68 -16.65 2.61 23.22
N ARG A 69 -17.69 2.77 22.39
CA ARG A 69 -19.08 2.68 22.85
C ARG A 69 -19.41 1.31 23.43
N LEU A 70 -18.96 0.23 22.80
CA LEU A 70 -19.22 -1.13 23.30
C LEU A 70 -18.53 -1.38 24.65
N VAL A 71 -17.31 -0.87 24.84
CA VAL A 71 -16.59 -0.96 26.13
C VAL A 71 -17.30 -0.17 27.24
N MET A 72 -17.93 0.98 26.91
CA MET A 72 -18.70 1.79 27.86
C MET A 72 -20.04 1.16 28.32
N TYR A 73 -20.54 0.14 27.63
CA TYR A 73 -21.77 -0.58 27.98
C TYR A 73 -21.50 -2.00 28.50
N SER A 74 -20.24 -2.33 28.78
CA SER A 74 -19.82 -3.62 29.32
C SER A 74 -19.51 -3.50 30.81
N ASP A 75 -20.54 -3.25 31.62
CA ASP A 75 -20.54 -3.47 33.09
C ASP A 75 -21.02 -4.90 33.40
#